data_AF-A0A9K3IA56-F1
#
_entry.id   AF-A0A9K3IA56-F1
#
_cell.length_a   1.000
_cell.length_b   1.000
_cell.length_c   1.000
_cell.angle_alpha   90.00
_cell.angle_beta   90.00
_cell.angle_gamma   90.00
#
_symmetry.space_group_name_H-M   'P 1'
#
loop_
_entity.id
_entity.type
_entity.pdbx_description
1 polymer ?
#
loop_
_entity_poly.entity_id
_entity_poly.type
_entity_poly.pdbx_seq_one_letter_code
_entity_poly.pdbx_strand_id
1 'polypeptide(L)'
;MSKGKLNRLVIENYVDGWDDPRLMTLAGLRRRGVTSTAINAFVRGIGITKSDSSMIRLERLEYHVREELNKTASLAMVVLHPLKVVITNLEPSSIIDLDAKKWPDAPVDDASSYYKVDFSLSLSMYWYYDGVLQKWVGWVTGQVRWGSY
;
A
#
# COMPACT_ATOMS: atom_id res chain seq x y z
N MET A 1 -9.45 24.85 1.91
CA MET A 1 -10.77 24.23 1.58
C MET A 1 -11.85 25.00 2.32
N SER A 2 -12.95 25.38 1.67
CA SER A 2 -14.04 26.11 2.34
C SER A 2 -15.07 25.15 2.96
N LYS A 3 -15.57 25.49 4.16
CA LYS A 3 -16.59 24.71 4.88
C LYS A 3 -17.83 24.43 4.03
N GLY A 4 -18.29 25.41 3.24
CA GLY A 4 -19.46 25.26 2.36
C GLY A 4 -19.26 24.21 1.26
N LYS A 5 -18.05 24.11 0.68
CA LYS A 5 -17.73 23.08 -0.32
C LYS A 5 -17.73 21.68 0.30
N LEU A 6 -17.14 21.51 1.49
CA LEU A 6 -17.19 20.21 2.18
C LEU A 6 -18.62 19.82 2.54
N ASN A 7 -19.41 20.77 3.06
CA ASN A 7 -20.80 20.50 3.43
C ASN A 7 -21.63 20.07 2.22
N ARG A 8 -21.42 20.71 1.07
CA ARG A 8 -22.07 20.33 -0.19
C ARG A 8 -21.72 18.89 -0.59
N LEU A 9 -20.45 18.50 -0.52
CA LEU A 9 -20.02 17.12 -0.85
C LEU A 9 -20.71 16.07 0.02
N VAL A 10 -20.91 16.37 1.31
CA VAL A 10 -21.58 15.47 2.26
C VAL A 10 -23.09 15.45 2.00
N ILE A 11 -23.74 16.60 1.84
CA ILE A 11 -25.20 16.69 1.64
C ILE A 11 -25.63 16.07 0.31
N GLU A 12 -24.86 16.30 -0.76
CA GLU A 12 -25.13 15.74 -2.08
C GLU A 12 -24.67 14.28 -2.22
N ASN A 13 -24.24 13.62 -1.12
CA ASN A 13 -23.81 12.22 -1.06
C ASN A 13 -22.68 11.84 -2.04
N TYR A 14 -21.78 12.77 -2.35
CA TYR A 14 -20.55 12.45 -3.09
C TYR A 14 -19.51 11.71 -2.22
N VAL A 15 -19.65 11.81 -0.91
CA VAL A 15 -18.83 11.14 0.11
C VAL A 15 -19.73 10.51 1.17
N ASP A 16 -19.22 9.48 1.86
CA ASP A 16 -19.99 8.69 2.83
C ASP A 16 -20.26 9.47 4.12
N GLY A 17 -19.48 10.52 4.39
CA GLY A 17 -19.56 11.32 5.61
C GLY A 17 -18.36 12.24 5.81
N TRP A 18 -18.28 12.87 6.98
CA TRP A 18 -17.17 13.77 7.34
C TRP A 18 -15.85 13.06 7.64
N ASP A 19 -15.92 11.76 7.91
CA ASP A 19 -14.80 10.85 8.16
C ASP A 19 -14.39 10.07 6.90
N ASP A 20 -14.96 10.38 5.73
CA ASP A 20 -14.64 9.69 4.48
C ASP A 20 -13.14 9.82 4.15
N PRO A 21 -12.42 8.71 3.83
CA PRO A 21 -11.00 8.73 3.49
C PRO A 21 -10.59 9.64 2.33
N ARG A 22 -11.54 10.01 1.46
CA ARG A 22 -11.35 10.94 0.33
C ARG A 22 -11.28 12.39 0.78
N LEU A 23 -11.78 12.72 1.98
CA LEU A 23 -11.73 14.06 2.55
C LEU A 23 -10.40 14.32 3.27
N MET A 24 -9.92 15.55 3.14
CA MET A 24 -8.73 16.05 3.86
C MET A 24 -9.05 16.53 5.28
N THR A 25 -10.11 15.99 5.90
CA THR A 25 -10.41 16.20 7.32
C THR A 25 -9.49 15.33 8.18
N LEU A 26 -9.23 15.71 9.44
CA LEU A 26 -8.45 14.87 10.34
C LEU A 26 -9.11 13.50 10.56
N ALA A 27 -10.45 13.46 10.60
CA ALA A 27 -11.21 12.21 10.69
C ALA A 27 -11.03 11.34 9.43
N GLY A 28 -11.12 11.94 8.24
CA GLY A 28 -10.90 11.26 6.96
C GLY A 28 -9.48 10.71 6.82
N LEU A 29 -8.48 11.52 7.16
CA LEU A 29 -7.07 11.09 7.14
C LEU A 29 -6.82 9.93 8.14
N ARG A 30 -7.42 9.99 9.32
CA ARG A 30 -7.33 8.89 10.30
C ARG A 30 -7.97 7.61 9.76
N ARG A 31 -9.17 7.68 9.16
CA ARG A 31 -9.83 6.50 8.56
C ARG A 31 -9.08 5.98 7.33
N ARG A 32 -8.39 6.85 6.59
CA ARG A 32 -7.48 6.49 5.49
C ARG A 32 -6.24 5.71 5.95
N GLY A 33 -5.92 5.70 7.24
CA GLY A 33 -4.72 5.05 7.78
C GLY A 33 -3.50 5.96 7.86
N VAL A 34 -3.69 7.28 7.76
CA VAL A 34 -2.62 8.25 8.00
C VAL A 34 -2.34 8.32 9.50
N THR A 35 -1.09 8.07 9.86
CA THR A 35 -0.63 8.13 11.25
C THR A 35 -0.42 9.57 11.72
N SER A 36 -0.56 9.80 13.04
CA SER A 36 -0.36 11.12 13.64
C SER A 36 1.08 11.60 13.51
N THR A 37 2.04 10.68 13.59
CA THR A 37 3.47 10.88 13.38
C THR A 37 3.78 11.42 11.99
N ALA A 38 3.08 10.95 10.95
CA ALA A 38 3.32 11.37 9.56
C ALA A 38 2.83 12.80 9.35
N ILE A 39 1.67 13.14 9.91
CA ILE A 39 1.12 14.49 9.91
C ILE A 39 2.06 15.45 10.63
N ASN A 40 2.58 15.06 11.80
CA ASN A 40 3.52 15.87 12.56
C ASN A 40 4.84 16.07 11.82
N ALA A 41 5.35 15.03 11.15
CA ALA A 41 6.54 15.12 10.31
C ALA A 41 6.32 16.06 9.11
N PHE A 42 5.16 15.98 8.46
CA PHE A 42 4.77 16.87 7.37
C PHE A 42 4.72 18.35 7.82
N VAL A 43 4.04 18.65 8.94
CA VAL A 43 3.94 20.01 9.48
C VAL A 43 5.33 20.56 9.83
N ARG A 44 6.20 19.75 10.44
CA ARG A 44 7.60 20.13 10.71
C ARG A 44 8.39 20.37 9.43
N GLY A 45 8.21 19.52 8.41
CA GLY A 45 8.91 19.61 7.15
C GLY A 45 8.54 20.85 6.32
N ILE A 46 7.29 21.31 6.39
CA ILE A 46 6.86 22.56 5.73
C ILE A 46 7.59 23.78 6.31
N GLY A 47 7.80 23.79 7.63
CA GLY A 47 8.37 24.92 8.34
C GLY A 47 7.38 26.08 8.52
N ILE A 48 7.69 26.99 9.44
CA ILE A 48 6.89 28.20 9.68
C ILE A 48 7.59 29.35 8.95
N THR A 49 6.91 29.95 7.98
CA THR A 49 7.44 31.09 7.20
C THR A 49 6.46 32.26 7.28
N LYS A 50 7.00 33.50 7.24
CA LYS A 50 6.19 34.74 7.29
C LYS A 50 5.59 35.10 5.92
N SER A 51 6.16 34.56 4.84
CA SER A 51 5.56 34.62 3.52
C SER A 51 4.36 33.68 3.49
N ASP A 52 3.27 34.10 2.85
CA ASP A 52 2.17 33.22 2.47
C ASP A 52 2.71 32.21 1.44
N SER A 53 3.40 31.20 1.94
CA SER A 53 3.98 30.15 1.12
C SER A 53 2.83 29.41 0.46
N SER A 54 2.77 29.63 -0.85
CA SER A 54 1.87 29.11 -1.85
C SER A 54 1.50 27.65 -1.62
N MET A 55 0.22 27.37 -1.88
CA MET A 55 -0.39 26.06 -2.14
C MET A 55 0.58 24.87 -1.97
N ILE A 56 0.51 24.21 -0.82
CA ILE A 56 1.28 23.01 -0.57
C ILE A 56 0.65 21.85 -1.34
N ARG A 57 1.47 21.22 -2.17
CA ARG A 57 1.12 20.05 -2.97
C ARG A 57 0.80 18.84 -2.10
N LEU A 58 -0.23 18.09 -2.48
CA LEU A 58 -0.66 16.89 -1.75
C LEU A 58 0.44 15.82 -1.72
N GLU A 59 1.23 15.75 -2.78
CA GLU A 59 2.36 14.85 -2.96
C GLU A 59 3.37 14.96 -1.81
N ARG A 60 3.51 16.14 -1.20
CA ARG A 60 4.39 16.34 -0.04
C ARG A 60 3.85 15.64 1.20
N LEU A 61 2.54 15.68 1.44
CA LEU A 61 1.93 14.91 2.52
C LEU A 61 2.09 13.41 2.25
N GLU A 62 1.82 12.97 1.02
CA GLU A 62 1.94 11.56 0.67
C GLU A 62 3.36 11.03 0.84
N TYR A 63 4.38 11.85 0.55
CA TYR A 63 5.78 11.50 0.80
C TYR A 63 6.00 11.15 2.28
N HIS A 64 5.58 11.99 3.21
CA HIS A 64 5.74 11.71 4.64
C HIS A 64 4.96 10.49 5.10
N VAL A 65 3.78 10.25 4.54
CA VAL A 65 2.98 9.04 4.81
C VAL A 65 3.72 7.78 4.32
N ARG A 66 4.25 7.81 3.09
CA ARG A 66 5.01 6.68 2.52
C ARG A 66 6.27 6.38 3.34
N GLU A 67 7.04 7.41 3.69
CA GLU A 67 8.26 7.28 4.49
C GLU A 67 8.02 6.63 5.85
N GLU A 68 6.91 6.97 6.50
CA GLU A 68 6.58 6.38 7.79
C GLU A 68 6.09 4.95 7.65
N LEU A 69 5.16 4.70 6.72
CA LEU A 69 4.62 3.36 6.51
C LEU A 69 5.70 2.38 6.04
N ASN A 70 6.68 2.84 5.26
CA ASN A 70 7.82 2.03 4.86
C ASN A 70 8.66 1.53 6.06
N LYS A 71 8.66 2.27 7.18
CA LYS A 71 9.42 1.92 8.40
C LYS A 71 8.60 1.14 9.42
N THR A 72 7.29 1.37 9.46
CA THR A 72 6.41 0.92 10.54
C THR A 72 5.42 -0.16 10.12
N ALA A 73 5.04 -0.21 8.85
CA ALA A 73 4.06 -1.17 8.36
C ALA A 73 4.71 -2.50 8.00
N SER A 74 4.10 -3.60 8.44
CA SER A 74 4.49 -4.93 8.00
C SER A 74 4.04 -5.19 6.57
N LEU A 75 4.96 -5.62 5.72
CA LEU A 75 4.69 -6.14 4.38
C LEU A 75 3.86 -7.41 4.47
N ALA A 76 2.79 -7.45 3.67
CA ALA A 76 1.93 -8.60 3.50
C ALA A 76 1.62 -8.79 2.02
N MET A 77 1.45 -10.04 1.59
CA MET A 77 0.98 -10.35 0.23
C MET A 77 -0.55 -10.31 0.18
N VAL A 78 -1.09 -9.49 -0.72
CA VAL A 78 -2.53 -9.38 -0.96
C VAL A 78 -2.78 -9.43 -2.46
N VAL A 79 -3.77 -10.23 -2.86
CA VAL A 79 -4.20 -10.36 -4.25
C VAL A 79 -5.51 -9.58 -4.42
N LEU A 80 -5.44 -8.39 -5.02
CA LEU A 80 -6.61 -7.50 -5.13
C LEU A 80 -7.67 -8.02 -6.11
N HIS A 81 -7.24 -8.59 -7.25
CA HIS A 81 -8.14 -9.23 -8.21
C HIS A 81 -7.66 -10.66 -8.47
N PRO A 82 -8.24 -11.65 -7.77
CA PRO A 82 -7.73 -13.02 -7.81
C PRO A 82 -7.99 -13.67 -9.16
N LEU A 83 -6.92 -14.11 -9.82
CA LEU A 83 -6.98 -15.07 -10.92
C LEU A 83 -6.55 -16.43 -10.41
N LYS A 84 -7.41 -17.43 -10.60
CA LYS A 84 -7.11 -18.81 -10.18
C LYS A 84 -6.02 -19.40 -11.08
N VAL A 85 -4.92 -19.80 -10.46
CA VAL A 85 -3.79 -20.48 -11.11
C VAL A 85 -3.68 -21.88 -10.54
N VAL A 86 -3.49 -22.87 -11.42
CA VAL A 86 -3.27 -24.28 -11.05
C VAL A 86 -1.87 -24.68 -11.49
N ILE A 87 -1.08 -25.19 -10.55
CA ILE A 87 0.28 -25.65 -10.83
C ILE A 87 0.22 -27.12 -11.23
N THR A 88 0.56 -27.43 -12.47
CA THR A 88 0.40 -28.79 -13.03
C THR A 88 1.46 -29.77 -12.55
N ASN A 89 2.58 -29.28 -12.02
CA ASN A 89 3.72 -30.09 -11.57
C ASN A 89 3.87 -30.12 -10.04
N LEU A 90 2.75 -29.96 -9.32
CA LEU A 90 2.71 -30.01 -7.87
C LEU A 90 1.68 -31.07 -7.45
N GLU A 91 2.03 -31.88 -6.45
CA GLU A 91 1.14 -32.92 -5.93
C GLU A 91 -0.11 -32.28 -5.29
N PRO A 92 -1.33 -32.80 -5.55
CA PRO A 92 -2.58 -32.14 -5.14
C PRO A 92 -2.74 -31.88 -3.64
N SER A 93 -2.12 -32.71 -2.79
CA SER A 93 -2.17 -32.60 -1.34
C SER A 93 -0.92 -31.96 -0.73
N SER A 94 0.01 -31.48 -1.55
CA SER A 94 1.21 -30.82 -1.03
C SER A 94 0.91 -29.39 -0.61
N ILE A 95 1.30 -29.05 0.61
CA ILE A 95 1.34 -27.70 1.15
C ILE A 95 2.81 -27.41 1.43
N ILE A 96 3.30 -26.30 0.90
CA ILE A 96 4.68 -25.85 1.10
C ILE A 96 4.62 -24.57 1.92
N ASP A 97 5.17 -24.62 3.13
CA ASP A 97 5.27 -23.46 4.00
C ASP A 97 6.45 -22.60 3.56
N LEU A 98 6.17 -21.37 3.11
CA LEU A 98 7.17 -20.39 2.73
C LEU A 98 7.34 -19.33 3.83
N ASP A 99 8.58 -18.94 4.08
CA ASP A 99 8.90 -17.82 4.97
C ASP A 99 8.96 -16.51 4.19
N ALA A 100 8.04 -15.59 4.48
CA ALA A 100 8.00 -14.26 3.89
C ALA A 100 8.46 -13.21 4.90
N LYS A 101 9.31 -12.27 4.46
CA LYS A 101 9.79 -11.16 5.30
C LYS A 101 8.68 -10.15 5.57
N LYS A 102 8.54 -9.71 6.82
CA LYS A 102 7.60 -8.66 7.26
C LYS A 102 8.08 -7.24 6.97
N TRP A 103 9.39 -6.99 6.82
CA TRP A 103 9.92 -5.68 6.42
C TRP A 103 11.18 -5.87 5.56
N PRO A 104 11.54 -4.91 4.68
CA PRO A 104 12.63 -5.07 3.72
C PRO A 104 13.97 -5.39 4.38
N ASP A 105 14.30 -4.64 5.43
CA ASP A 105 15.58 -4.71 6.14
C ASP A 105 15.54 -5.68 7.34
N ALA A 106 14.66 -6.67 7.28
CA ALA A 106 14.52 -7.71 8.30
C ALA A 106 15.85 -8.44 8.55
N PRO A 107 16.36 -8.44 9.82
CA PRO A 107 17.48 -9.28 10.22
C PRO A 107 17.18 -10.73 9.90
N VAL A 108 18.13 -11.41 9.26
CA VAL A 108 17.95 -12.80 8.79
C VAL A 108 17.90 -13.78 9.96
N ASP A 109 18.53 -13.41 11.08
CA ASP A 109 18.69 -14.15 12.31
C ASP A 109 17.50 -14.04 13.28
N ASP A 110 16.56 -13.12 13.04
CA ASP A 110 15.37 -12.96 13.87
C ASP A 110 14.14 -13.65 13.25
N ALA A 111 13.68 -14.72 13.91
CA ALA A 111 12.48 -15.45 13.52
C ALA A 111 11.20 -14.58 13.56
N SER A 112 11.18 -13.50 14.35
CA SER A 112 10.03 -12.58 14.43
C SER A 112 9.82 -11.78 13.13
N SER A 113 10.88 -11.68 12.32
CA SER A 113 10.91 -10.96 11.04
C SER A 113 10.17 -11.66 9.91
N TYR A 114 9.78 -12.91 10.09
CA TYR A 114 9.11 -13.72 9.07
C TYR A 114 7.66 -14.01 9.44
N TYR A 115 6.83 -14.24 8.44
CA TYR A 115 5.52 -14.85 8.57
C TYR A 115 5.39 -16.01 7.58
N LYS A 116 4.64 -17.04 7.98
CA LYS A 116 4.41 -18.24 7.18
C LYS A 116 3.35 -17.96 6.12
N VAL A 117 3.60 -18.45 4.91
CA VAL A 117 2.69 -18.38 3.77
C VAL A 117 2.54 -19.77 3.18
N ASP A 118 1.31 -20.28 3.19
CA ASP A 118 0.99 -21.59 2.67
C ASP A 118 0.91 -21.52 1.13
N PHE A 119 1.77 -22.28 0.47
CA PHE A 119 1.76 -22.44 -0.97
C PHE A 119 1.13 -23.78 -1.33
N SER A 120 0.04 -23.75 -2.10
CA SER A 120 -0.74 -24.94 -2.47
C SER A 120 -1.00 -24.99 -3.98
N LEU A 121 -1.60 -26.09 -4.46
CA LEU A 121 -1.92 -26.32 -5.88
C LEU A 121 -2.68 -25.17 -6.57
N SER A 122 -3.56 -24.49 -5.82
CA SER A 122 -4.43 -23.44 -6.33
C SER A 122 -4.08 -22.12 -5.66
N LEU A 123 -3.51 -21.18 -6.43
CA LEU A 123 -3.23 -19.83 -5.95
C LEU A 123 -4.10 -18.80 -6.64
N SER A 124 -4.34 -17.71 -5.93
CA SER A 124 -4.83 -16.48 -6.55
C SER A 124 -3.62 -15.64 -6.94
N MET A 125 -3.58 -15.16 -8.18
CA MET A 125 -2.51 -14.29 -8.67
C MET A 125 -3.09 -13.02 -9.27
N TYR A 126 -2.34 -11.93 -9.21
CA TYR A 126 -2.68 -10.67 -9.87
C TYR A 126 -1.72 -10.40 -11.02
N TRP A 127 -2.24 -9.81 -12.09
CA TRP A 127 -1.48 -9.40 -13.26
C TRP A 127 -1.77 -7.95 -13.57
N TYR A 128 -0.73 -7.17 -13.89
CA TYR A 128 -0.92 -5.82 -14.37
C TYR A 128 0.11 -5.46 -15.45
N TYR A 129 -0.35 -4.72 -16.45
CA TYR A 129 0.48 -4.17 -17.50
C TYR A 129 1.00 -2.80 -17.07
N ASP A 130 2.30 -2.68 -16.83
CA ASP A 130 2.92 -1.39 -16.57
C ASP A 130 3.06 -0.63 -17.89
N GLY A 131 2.08 0.23 -18.16
CA GLY A 131 2.04 1.07 -19.36
C GLY A 131 3.14 2.13 -19.43
N VAL A 132 3.78 2.48 -18.31
CA VAL A 132 4.93 3.41 -18.28
C VAL A 132 6.18 2.70 -18.77
N LEU A 133 6.37 1.47 -18.33
CA LEU A 133 7.54 0.69 -18.69
C LEU A 133 7.31 -0.23 -19.91
N GLN A 134 6.12 -0.20 -20.52
CA GLN A 134 5.71 -1.05 -21.64
C GLN A 134 5.98 -2.55 -21.37
N LYS A 135 5.85 -2.97 -20.10
CA LYS A 135 6.15 -4.34 -19.68
C LYS A 135 5.09 -4.87 -18.73
N TRP A 136 4.79 -6.15 -18.90
CA TRP A 136 3.99 -6.89 -17.95
C TRP A 136 4.80 -7.09 -16.67
N VAL A 137 4.24 -6.68 -15.53
CA VAL A 137 4.79 -6.94 -14.21
C VAL A 137 3.98 -8.12 -13.65
N GLY A 138 4.55 -9.31 -13.74
CA GLY A 138 3.88 -10.59 -13.49
C GLY A 138 4.50 -11.73 -14.33
N TRP A 139 3.80 -12.86 -14.38
CA TRP A 139 4.28 -14.12 -14.97
C TRP A 139 4.18 -14.19 -16.51
N VAL A 140 4.90 -13.40 -17.29
CA VAL A 140 4.76 -13.43 -18.78
C VAL A 140 4.77 -14.86 -19.36
N THR A 141 3.73 -15.21 -20.13
CA THR A 141 3.59 -16.51 -20.80
C THR A 141 4.85 -16.81 -21.61
N GLY A 142 5.60 -17.84 -21.21
CA GLY A 142 6.86 -18.24 -21.85
C GLY A 142 8.16 -17.72 -21.21
N GLN A 143 8.10 -16.91 -20.15
CA GLN A 143 9.27 -16.54 -19.34
C GLN A 143 9.07 -16.88 -17.87
N VAL A 144 9.59 -18.05 -17.47
CA VAL A 144 9.79 -18.37 -16.06
C VAL A 144 11.06 -17.66 -15.61
N ARG A 145 10.95 -16.51 -14.93
CA ARG A 145 12.08 -15.93 -14.18
C ARG A 145 12.00 -16.39 -12.73
N TRP A 146 12.84 -17.36 -12.38
CA TRP A 146 13.24 -17.57 -11.00
C TRP A 146 14.09 -16.38 -10.59
N GLY A 147 13.52 -15.47 -9.80
CA GLY A 147 14.32 -14.43 -9.15
C GLY A 147 15.15 -15.06 -8.05
N SER A 148 16.41 -15.38 -8.34
CA SER A 148 17.42 -15.48 -7.28
C SER A 148 17.73 -14.05 -6.81
N TYR A 149 17.62 -13.84 -5.50
CA TYR A 149 18.05 -12.63 -4.80
C TYR A 149 19.56 -12.42 -4.94
#